data_AF-A0A0C9URF6-F1
#
_entry.id   AF-A0A0C9URF6-F1
#
_cell.length_a   1.000
_cell.length_b   1.000
_cell.length_c   1.000
_cell.angle_alpha   90.00
_cell.angle_beta   90.00
_cell.angle_gamma   90.00
#
_symmetry.space_group_name_H-M   'P 1'
#
loop_
_entity.id
_entity.type
_entity.pdbx_description
1 polymer ?
#
loop_
_entity_poly.entity_id
_entity_poly.type
_entity_poly.pdbx_seq_one_letter_code
_entity_poly.pdbx_strand_id
1 'polypeptide(L)' 'SHQTVELKWGIWCIMPGAIAMATVYAHFTASEDMTFQPVESETKIDYQSDFKNYLKYLHKGLQSKSPSVINIF' A
#
# COMPACT_ATOMS: atom_id res chain seq x y z
N SER A 1 12.01 20.88 -8.51
CA SER A 1 11.72 20.31 -7.19
C SER A 1 10.76 19.15 -7.38
N HIS A 2 11.17 17.91 -7.12
CA HIS A 2 10.23 16.78 -7.09
C HIS A 2 9.46 16.88 -5.77
N GLN A 3 8.22 17.39 -5.81
CA GLN A 3 7.35 17.42 -4.64
C GLN A 3 6.57 16.11 -4.58
N THR A 4 6.69 15.39 -3.47
CA THR A 4 5.84 14.23 -3.18
C THR A 4 4.42 14.69 -2.87
N VAL A 5 3.47 13.75 -2.92
CA VAL A 5 2.08 14.02 -2.54
C VAL A 5 2.00 14.48 -1.08
N GLU A 6 2.84 13.92 -0.20
CA GLU A 6 2.99 14.32 1.20
C GLU A 6 3.22 15.84 1.31
N LEU A 7 4.25 16.34 0.64
CA LEU A 7 4.60 17.77 0.63
C LEU A 7 3.52 18.65 0.01
N LYS A 8 2.92 18.20 -1.10
CA LYS A 8 1.93 19.00 -1.84
C LYS A 8 0.60 19.11 -1.10
N TRP A 9 0.20 18.05 -0.41
CA TRP A 9 -1.09 17.98 0.28
C TRP A 9 -0.98 18.23 1.79
N GLY A 10 0.23 18.52 2.30
CA GLY A 10 0.47 18.80 3.71
C GLY A 10 0.14 17.61 4.61
N ILE A 11 0.22 16.40 4.06
CA ILE A 11 0.10 15.18 4.85
C ILE A 11 1.47 14.98 5.49
N TRP A 12 1.51 14.47 6.72
CA TRP A 12 2.78 14.19 7.40
C TRP A 12 2.66 12.82 8.07
N CYS A 13 3.78 12.11 8.14
CA CYS A 13 3.91 10.89 8.95
C CYS A 13 2.98 9.74 8.52
N ILE A 14 2.79 9.53 7.22
CA ILE A 14 2.04 8.36 6.75
C ILE A 14 2.80 7.08 7.16
N MET A 15 2.10 6.15 7.80
CA MET A 15 2.70 4.87 8.18
C MET A 15 2.76 3.93 6.97
N PRO A 16 3.83 3.13 6.80
CA PRO A 16 3.89 2.10 5.76
C PRO A 16 2.68 1.16 5.75
N GLY A 17 2.13 0.85 6.93
CA GLY A 17 0.89 0.08 7.06
C GLY A 17 -0.33 0.76 6.44
N ALA A 18 -0.45 2.08 6.54
CA ALA A 18 -1.54 2.83 5.93
C ALA A 18 -1.44 2.81 4.40
N ILE A 19 -0.24 2.95 3.83
CA ILE A 19 -0.01 2.84 2.38
C ILE A 19 -0.32 1.42 1.91
N ALA A 20 0.21 0.40 2.59
CA ALA A 20 -0.06 -1.00 2.24
C ALA A 20 -1.58 -1.30 2.27
N MET A 21 -2.28 -0.82 3.30
CA MET A 21 -3.73 -0.98 3.41
C MET A 21 -4.49 -0.24 2.30
N ALA A 22 -4.09 1.00 1.99
CA ALA A 22 -4.71 1.79 0.93
C ALA A 22 -4.54 1.14 -0.45
N THR A 23 -3.37 0.57 -0.74
CA THR A 23 -3.13 -0.17 -1.99
C THR A 23 -4.04 -1.39 -2.10
N VAL A 24 -4.14 -2.19 -1.03
CA VAL A 24 -5.00 -3.39 -1.01
C VAL A 24 -6.48 -3.00 -1.10
N TYR A 25 -6.89 -1.92 -0.43
CA TYR A 25 -8.25 -1.40 -0.53
C TYR A 25 -8.58 -0.92 -1.94
N ALA A 26 -7.65 -0.21 -2.61
CA ALA A 26 -7.83 0.20 -4.00
C ALA A 26 -7.98 -1.02 -4.93
N HIS A 27 -7.18 -2.08 -4.70
CA HIS A 27 -7.31 -3.34 -5.44
C HIS A 27 -8.71 -3.96 -5.26
N PHE A 28 -9.20 -4.03 -4.02
CA PHE A 28 -10.56 -4.49 -3.72
C PHE A 28 -11.64 -3.64 -4.41
N THR A 29 -11.54 -2.31 -4.35
CA THR A 29 -12.55 -1.43 -5.00
C THR A 29 -12.59 -1.56 -6.53
N ALA A 30 -11.54 -2.14 -7.12
CA ALA A 30 -11.44 -2.38 -8.56
C ALA A 30 -11.74 -3.85 -8.93
N SER A 31 -11.98 -4.74 -7.96
CA SER A 31 -12.33 -6.13 -8.21
C SER A 31 -13.86 -6.31 -8.31
N GLU A 32 -14.27 -7.51 -8.68
CA GLU A 32 -15.69 -7.91 -8.69
C GLU A 32 -16.17 -8.40 -7.31
N ASP A 33 -15.31 -8.33 -6.28
CA ASP A 33 -15.60 -8.88 -4.96
C ASP A 33 -16.65 -8.07 -4.21
N MET A 34 -17.68 -8.75 -3.70
CA MET A 34 -18.73 -8.09 -2.92
C MET A 34 -18.34 -7.81 -1.47
N THR A 35 -17.31 -8.48 -0.94
CA THR A 35 -16.88 -8.31 0.45
C THR A 35 -15.37 -8.24 0.57
N PHE A 36 -14.89 -7.37 1.45
CA PHE A 36 -13.46 -7.19 1.65
C PHE A 36 -12.93 -8.13 2.73
N GLN A 37 -12.75 -9.40 2.36
CA GLN A 37 -12.23 -10.45 3.22
C GLN A 37 -10.72 -10.62 3.03
N PRO A 38 -9.98 -11.19 4.02
CA PRO A 38 -8.55 -11.42 3.89
C PRO A 38 -8.14 -12.28 2.68
N VAL A 39 -8.96 -13.27 2.34
CA VAL A 39 -8.86 -14.07 1.12
C VAL A 39 -10.27 -14.20 0.59
N GLU A 40 -10.50 -13.78 -0.65
CA GLU A 40 -11.84 -13.82 -1.23
C GLU A 40 -12.16 -15.21 -1.81
N SER A 41 -13.43 -15.59 -1.75
CA SER A 41 -13.92 -16.93 -2.07
C SER A 41 -14.17 -17.21 -3.55
N GLU A 42 -14.55 -16.23 -4.33
CA GLU A 42 -14.88 -16.30 -5.76
C GLU A 42 -13.65 -16.02 -6.65
N THR A 43 -13.09 -14.81 -6.58
CA THR A 43 -11.91 -14.37 -7.33
C THR A 43 -10.60 -14.94 -6.80
N LYS A 44 -10.61 -15.47 -5.57
CA LYS A 44 -9.44 -16.04 -4.89
C LYS A 44 -8.32 -15.04 -4.63
N ILE A 45 -8.62 -13.75 -4.64
CA ILE A 45 -7.62 -12.72 -4.33
C ILE A 45 -7.24 -12.82 -2.85
N ASP A 46 -5.93 -12.94 -2.58
CA ASP A 46 -5.36 -13.01 -1.23
C ASP A 46 -4.87 -11.62 -0.79
N TYR A 47 -5.84 -10.77 -0.43
CA TYR A 47 -5.59 -9.41 0.05
C TYR A 47 -4.68 -9.36 1.28
N GLN A 48 -4.71 -10.40 2.13
CA GLN A 48 -3.85 -10.48 3.30
C GLN A 48 -2.38 -10.69 2.91
N SER A 49 -2.12 -11.57 1.95
CA SER A 49 -0.78 -11.79 1.41
C SER A 49 -0.28 -10.54 0.71
N ASP A 50 -1.11 -9.89 -0.10
CA ASP A 50 -0.77 -8.62 -0.75
C ASP A 50 -0.39 -7.55 0.27
N PHE A 51 -1.19 -7.37 1.32
CA PHE A 51 -0.89 -6.46 2.42
C PHE A 51 0.48 -6.74 3.03
N LYS A 52 0.76 -8.01 3.38
CA LYS A 52 2.05 -8.42 3.98
C LYS A 52 3.21 -8.16 3.03
N ASN A 53 3.02 -8.40 1.73
CA ASN A 53 4.03 -8.18 0.71
C ASN A 53 4.35 -6.69 0.53
N TYR A 54 3.33 -5.83 0.39
CA TYR A 54 3.52 -4.38 0.31
C TYR A 54 4.17 -3.83 1.57
N LEU A 55 3.70 -4.24 2.75
CA LEU A 55 4.28 -3.78 4.03
C LEU A 55 5.76 -4.17 4.15
N LYS A 56 6.11 -5.41 3.76
CA LYS A 56 7.49 -5.88 3.74
C LYS A 56 8.35 -5.11 2.72
N TYR A 57 7.81 -4.83 1.54
CA TYR A 57 8.48 -4.03 0.52
C TYR A 57 8.79 -2.62 1.02
N LEU A 58 7.80 -1.94 1.60
CA LEU A 58 7.95 -0.58 2.13
C LEU A 58 8.97 -0.53 3.28
N HIS A 59 8.88 -1.44 4.25
CA HIS A 59 9.87 -1.48 5.35
C HIS A 59 11.29 -1.73 4.84
N LYS A 60 11.47 -2.70 3.93
CA LYS A 60 12.79 -2.97 3.35
C LYS A 60 13.32 -1.77 2.57
N GLY A 61 12.47 -1.11 1.78
CA GLY A 61 12.84 0.07 1.02
C GLY A 61 13.24 1.25 1.90
N LEU A 62 12.52 1.49 3.00
CA LEU A 62 12.88 2.51 3.99
C LEU A 62 14.23 2.20 4.66
N GLN A 63 14.43 0.96 5.10
CA GLN A 63 15.70 0.53 5.73
C GLN A 63 16.90 0.65 4.79
N SER A 64 16.72 0.28 3.52
CA SER A 64 17.77 0.33 2.49
C SER A 64 17.90 1.68 1.79
N LYS A 65 17.05 2.65 2.13
CA LYS A 65 16.95 3.96 1.45
C LYS A 65 16.75 3.84 -0.06
N SER A 66 15.91 2.90 -0.49
CA SER A 66 15.57 2.72 -1.90
C SER A 66 14.82 3.94 -2.45
N PRO A 67 15.26 4.58 -3.55
CA PRO A 67 14.59 5.75 -4.10
C PRO A 67 13.12 5.50 -4.47
N SER A 68 12.79 4.29 -4.94
CA SER A 68 11.41 3.93 -5.31
C SER A 68 10.46 3.86 -4.13
N VAL A 69 10.96 3.69 -2.91
CA VAL A 69 10.16 3.71 -1.68
C VAL A 69 10.23 5.05 -0.99
N ILE A 70 11.41 5.68 -0.91
CA ILE A 70 11.54 7.01 -0.32
C ILE A 70 10.62 8.00 -1.03
N ASN A 71 10.56 7.98 -2.36
CA ASN A 71 9.75 8.96 -3.11
C ASN A 71 8.23 8.78 -2.95
N ILE A 72 7.78 7.76 -2.22
CA ILE A 72 6.37 7.59 -1.83
C ILE A 72 6.02 8.49 -0.63
N PHE A 73 7.01 8.81 0.23
CA PHE A 73 6.92 9.67 1.41
C PHE A 73 7.57 11.04 1.07
#